data_AF-A0A9E5G5Z1-F1
#
_entry.id   AF-A0A9E5G5Z1-F1
#
_cell.length_a   1.000
_cell.length_b   1.000
_cell.length_c   1.000
_cell.angle_alpha   90.00
_cell.angle_beta   90.00
_cell.angle_gamma   90.00
#
_symmetry.space_group_name_H-M   'P 1'
#
loop_
_entity.id
_entity.type
_entity.pdbx_description
1 polymer ?
#
loop_
_entity_poly.entity_id
_entity_poly.type
_entity_poly.pdbx_seq_one_letter_code
_entity_poly.pdbx_strand_id
1 'polypeptide(L)'
;MNNDGFIMPKKRLVWALLAVFAVLILGFAMLLRTDLRRAKSVDPAAYTETLTGSFKYLCEVSHTGGAAVFSGWALVEGEKFESVDTRVVLYNAEDGVYLEVPTTMSDRPDTRETINDGINYAFGGFYAFLTDKQLKYPLESYEICIAFRSNRHNALVRTGQFAEVTA
;
A
#
# COMPACT_ATOMS: atom_id res chain seq x y z
N MET A 1 -36.32 11.88 47.95
CA MET A 1 -36.34 11.74 46.48
C MET A 1 -35.86 13.06 45.91
N ASN A 2 -34.57 13.18 45.62
CA ASN A 2 -34.06 14.38 44.96
C ASN A 2 -34.43 14.29 43.48
N ASN A 3 -35.14 15.30 43.00
CA ASN A 3 -35.40 15.49 41.58
C ASN A 3 -34.09 15.90 40.91
N ASP A 4 -33.46 14.96 40.20
CA ASP A 4 -32.38 15.25 39.27
C ASP A 4 -32.98 16.02 38.09
N GLY A 5 -33.13 17.33 38.29
CA GLY A 5 -33.55 18.27 37.26
C GLY A 5 -32.51 18.27 36.15
N PHE A 6 -32.89 17.73 34.99
CA PHE A 6 -32.08 17.75 33.78
C PHE A 6 -31.80 19.21 33.38
N ILE A 7 -30.62 19.72 33.70
CA ILE A 7 -30.19 21.07 33.36
C ILE A 7 -29.96 21.10 31.84
N MET A 8 -30.86 21.74 31.09
CA MET A 8 -30.66 21.98 29.66
C MET A 8 -29.34 22.75 29.45
N PRO A 9 -28.34 22.19 28.76
CA PRO A 9 -27.10 22.91 28.52
C PRO A 9 -27.41 24.17 27.73
N LYS A 10 -26.86 25.31 28.18
CA LYS A 10 -27.00 26.59 27.45
C LYS A 10 -26.59 26.35 26.00
N LYS A 11 -27.42 26.72 25.02
CA LYS A 11 -27.19 26.45 23.58
C LYS A 11 -25.74 26.74 23.14
N ARG A 12 -25.12 27.79 23.67
CA ARG A 12 -23.70 28.14 23.43
C ARG A 12 -22.70 27.05 23.88
N LEU A 13 -22.93 26.40 25.02
CA LEU A 13 -22.13 25.28 25.50
C LEU A 13 -22.25 24.07 24.57
N VAL A 14 -23.46 23.75 24.10
CA VAL A 14 -23.68 22.67 23.14
C VAL A 14 -22.94 22.93 21.82
N TRP A 15 -23.05 24.14 21.27
CA TRP A 15 -22.31 24.53 20.06
C TRP A 15 -20.79 24.49 20.26
N ALA A 16 -20.29 24.93 21.42
CA ALA A 16 -18.87 24.83 21.74
C ALA A 16 -18.39 23.37 21.80
N LEU A 17 -19.15 22.48 22.44
CA LEU A 17 -18.83 21.05 22.50
C LEU A 17 -18.86 20.40 21.12
N LEU A 18 -19.83 20.73 20.27
CA LEU A 18 -19.91 20.24 18.89
C LEU A 18 -18.73 20.74 18.05
N ALA A 19 -18.32 22.00 18.21
CA ALA A 19 -17.16 22.55 17.51
C ALA A 19 -15.86 21.84 17.94
N VAL A 20 -15.66 21.60 19.24
CA VAL A 20 -14.51 20.85 19.75
C VAL A 20 -14.50 19.43 19.21
N PHE A 21 -15.65 18.74 19.21
CA PHE A 21 -15.76 17.39 18.68
C PHE A 21 -15.46 17.33 17.18
N ALA A 22 -15.94 18.29 16.39
CA ALA A 22 -15.62 18.40 14.97
C ALA A 22 -14.11 18.60 14.73
N VAL A 23 -13.45 19.45 15.52
CA VAL A 23 -11.99 19.66 15.44
C VAL A 23 -11.24 18.37 15.77
N LEU A 24 -11.67 17.63 16.81
CA LEU A 24 -11.05 16.35 17.16
C LEU A 24 -11.21 15.31 16.05
N ILE A 25 -12.38 15.21 15.41
CA ILE A 25 -12.61 14.31 14.28
C ILE A 25 -11.69 14.68 13.10
N LEU A 26 -11.61 15.97 12.76
CA LEU A 26 -10.75 16.43 11.67
C LEU A 26 -9.26 16.17 11.97
N GLY A 27 -8.82 16.42 13.20
CA GLY A 27 -7.47 16.11 13.65
C GLY A 27 -7.15 14.62 13.57
N PHE A 28 -8.06 13.77 14.07
CA PHE A 28 -7.91 12.31 13.99
C PHE A 28 -7.87 11.81 12.54
N ALA A 29 -8.76 12.31 11.67
CA ALA A 29 -8.78 11.95 10.24
C ALA A 29 -7.48 12.36 9.54
N MET A 30 -6.90 13.50 9.89
CA MET A 30 -5.62 13.96 9.35
C MET A 30 -4.45 13.06 9.80
N LEU A 31 -4.43 12.65 11.08
CA LEU A 31 -3.43 11.70 11.60
C LEU A 31 -3.55 10.34 10.91
N LEU A 32 -4.76 9.82 10.80
CA LEU A 32 -5.02 8.54 10.13
C LEU A 32 -4.59 8.60 8.65
N ARG A 33 -4.90 9.68 7.96
CA ARG A 33 -4.47 9.90 6.57
C ARG A 33 -2.95 9.93 6.44
N THR A 34 -2.25 10.47 7.43
CA THR A 34 -0.79 10.55 7.44
C THR A 34 -0.18 9.18 7.69
N ASP A 35 -0.70 8.42 8.66
CA ASP A 35 -0.23 7.07 8.97
C ASP A 35 -0.45 6.10 7.81
N LEU A 36 -1.62 6.15 7.17
CA LEU A 36 -1.96 5.29 6.03
C LEU A 36 -1.13 5.61 4.77
N ARG A 37 -0.54 6.81 4.67
CA ARG A 37 0.27 7.23 3.51
C ARG A 37 1.78 7.15 3.77
N ARG A 38 2.18 6.64 4.93
CA ARG A 38 3.58 6.53 5.30
C ARG A 38 4.14 5.17 4.90
N ALA A 39 5.31 5.14 4.27
CA ALA A 39 6.07 3.91 4.12
C ALA A 39 6.49 3.34 5.48
N LYS A 40 6.38 2.02 5.63
CA LYS A 40 6.65 1.32 6.89
C LYS A 40 7.79 0.34 6.69
N SER A 41 8.73 0.29 7.63
CA SER A 41 9.76 -0.75 7.61
C SER A 41 9.11 -2.11 7.83
N VAL A 42 9.51 -3.10 7.04
CA VAL A 42 9.05 -4.48 7.18
C VAL A 42 10.23 -5.41 7.39
N ASP A 43 9.99 -6.49 8.14
CA ASP A 43 10.98 -7.55 8.34
C ASP A 43 10.82 -8.60 7.23
N PRO A 44 11.84 -8.84 6.38
CA PRO A 44 11.77 -9.87 5.35
C PRO A 44 11.58 -11.28 5.93
N ALA A 45 11.98 -11.54 7.18
CA ALA A 45 11.79 -12.84 7.82
C ALA A 45 10.31 -13.16 8.11
N ALA A 46 9.41 -12.17 8.05
CA ALA A 46 7.97 -12.38 8.16
C ALA A 46 7.37 -13.10 6.94
N TYR A 47 8.11 -13.16 5.82
CA TYR A 47 7.70 -13.84 4.60
C TYR A 47 8.36 -15.21 4.53
N THR A 48 7.55 -16.25 4.71
CA THR A 48 8.02 -17.62 4.96
C THR A 48 8.17 -18.47 3.70
N GLU A 49 7.64 -17.99 2.58
CA GLU A 49 7.59 -18.74 1.33
C GLU A 49 8.53 -18.15 0.28
N THR A 50 9.04 -19.02 -0.59
CA THR A 50 9.74 -18.63 -1.81
C THR A 50 8.90 -19.05 -3.01
N LEU A 51 8.46 -18.07 -3.80
CA LEU A 51 7.77 -18.33 -5.06
C LEU A 51 8.79 -18.51 -6.19
N THR A 52 8.69 -19.60 -6.95
CA THR A 52 9.58 -19.87 -8.09
C THR A 52 8.80 -20.30 -9.33
N GLY A 53 9.22 -19.79 -10.50
CA GLY A 53 8.80 -20.27 -11.83
C GLY A 53 7.43 -19.77 -12.32
N SER A 54 6.38 -19.98 -11.52
CA SER A 54 4.99 -19.61 -11.86
C SER A 54 4.61 -18.18 -11.47
N PHE A 55 5.37 -17.55 -10.58
CA PHE A 55 5.13 -16.16 -10.21
C PHE A 55 5.51 -15.22 -11.35
N LYS A 56 4.57 -14.37 -11.77
CA LYS A 56 4.74 -13.35 -12.81
C LYS A 56 4.37 -11.99 -12.22
N TYR A 57 5.09 -10.97 -12.65
CA TYR A 57 4.80 -9.60 -12.25
C TYR A 57 5.14 -8.62 -13.37
N LEU A 58 4.52 -7.46 -13.29
CA LEU A 58 4.90 -6.25 -14.01
C LEU A 58 4.83 -5.10 -13.02
N CYS A 59 5.85 -4.25 -12.99
CA CYS A 59 5.83 -3.02 -12.21
C CYS A 59 6.38 -1.88 -13.05
N GLU A 60 5.54 -0.91 -13.34
CA GLU A 60 5.89 0.33 -14.03
C GLU A 60 6.12 1.41 -13.00
N VAL A 61 7.21 2.17 -13.17
CA VAL A 61 7.55 3.29 -12.30
C VAL A 61 7.45 4.57 -13.09
N SER A 62 6.67 5.52 -12.57
CA SER A 62 6.62 6.89 -13.06
C SER A 62 6.90 7.86 -11.91
N HIS A 63 7.37 9.05 -12.24
CA HIS A 63 7.59 10.12 -11.26
C HIS A 63 6.80 11.34 -11.66
N THR A 64 6.02 11.89 -10.73
CA THR A 64 5.19 13.07 -11.00
C THR A 64 5.06 13.89 -9.73
N GLY A 65 5.47 15.17 -9.79
CA GLY A 65 5.24 16.13 -8.72
C GLY A 65 5.95 15.80 -7.39
N GLY A 66 7.15 15.20 -7.44
CA GLY A 66 7.92 14.84 -6.23
C GLY A 66 7.44 13.55 -5.56
N ALA A 67 6.75 12.70 -6.32
CA ALA A 67 6.31 11.39 -5.88
C ALA A 67 6.57 10.35 -6.97
N ALA A 68 7.10 9.21 -6.54
CA ALA A 68 7.15 8.00 -7.33
C ALA A 68 5.79 7.30 -7.28
N VAL A 69 5.36 6.78 -8.43
CA VAL A 69 4.14 6.02 -8.61
C VAL A 69 4.51 4.68 -9.21
N PHE A 70 4.05 3.61 -8.56
CA PHE A 70 4.26 2.23 -8.95
C PHE A 70 2.92 1.66 -9.36
N SER A 71 2.81 1.18 -10.58
CA SER A 71 1.57 0.64 -11.11
C SER A 71 1.86 -0.66 -11.83
N GLY A 72 1.05 -1.68 -11.61
CA GLY A 72 1.43 -3.00 -12.08
C GLY A 72 0.46 -4.09 -11.68
N TRP A 73 0.93 -5.32 -11.77
CA TRP A 73 0.22 -6.52 -11.35
C TRP A 73 1.21 -7.60 -10.93
N ALA A 74 0.76 -8.51 -10.07
CA ALA A 74 1.50 -9.70 -9.70
C ALA A 74 0.54 -10.87 -9.55
N LEU A 75 0.94 -12.06 -9.99
CA LEU A 75 0.11 -13.26 -10.01
C LEU A 75 0.95 -14.53 -9.96
N VAL A 76 0.28 -15.64 -9.65
CA VAL A 76 0.80 -16.99 -9.84
C VAL A 76 0.05 -17.61 -11.02
N GLU A 77 0.79 -17.96 -12.07
CA GLU A 77 0.23 -18.57 -13.29
C GLU A 77 -0.43 -19.91 -12.97
N GLY A 78 -1.63 -20.13 -13.52
CA GLY A 78 -2.49 -21.28 -13.22
C GLY A 78 -3.40 -21.11 -12.00
N GLU A 79 -3.31 -20.00 -11.25
CA GLU A 79 -4.02 -19.85 -9.97
C GLU A 79 -5.01 -18.68 -9.96
N LYS A 80 -6.30 -18.99 -9.81
CA LYS A 80 -7.33 -17.96 -9.62
C LYS A 80 -7.20 -17.30 -8.24
N PHE A 81 -7.41 -15.98 -8.19
CA PHE A 81 -7.52 -15.25 -6.93
C PHE A 81 -8.78 -15.62 -6.14
N GLU A 82 -8.59 -16.04 -4.90
CA GLU A 82 -9.59 -16.15 -3.83
C GLU A 82 -9.46 -14.97 -2.86
N SER A 83 -8.24 -14.51 -2.61
CA SER A 83 -7.92 -13.29 -1.86
C SER A 83 -6.76 -12.55 -2.51
N VAL A 84 -6.72 -11.22 -2.34
CA VAL A 84 -5.68 -10.36 -2.91
C VAL A 84 -5.08 -9.47 -1.83
N ASP A 85 -3.77 -9.57 -1.66
CA ASP A 85 -2.97 -8.66 -0.85
C ASP A 85 -1.56 -8.64 -1.41
N THR A 86 -1.31 -7.73 -2.35
CA THR A 86 -0.01 -7.50 -2.94
C THR A 86 0.47 -6.12 -2.53
N ARG A 87 1.70 -6.02 -2.03
CA ARG A 87 2.33 -4.76 -1.65
C ARG A 87 3.62 -4.54 -2.42
N VAL A 88 3.84 -3.29 -2.79
CA VAL A 88 5.15 -2.83 -3.27
C VAL A 88 6.04 -2.59 -2.05
N VAL A 89 7.24 -3.17 -2.07
CA VAL A 89 8.27 -2.99 -1.05
C VAL A 89 9.51 -2.46 -1.73
N LEU A 90 10.15 -1.46 -1.16
CA LEU A 90 11.42 -0.91 -1.65
C LEU A 90 12.56 -1.41 -0.77
N TYR A 91 13.52 -2.09 -1.38
CA TYR A 91 14.72 -2.59 -0.70
C TYR A 91 15.91 -1.70 -1.01
N ASN A 92 16.63 -1.26 0.02
CA ASN A 92 17.88 -0.54 -0.13
C ASN A 92 19.07 -1.39 0.31
N ALA A 93 20.08 -1.53 -0.54
CA ALA A 93 21.26 -2.33 -0.26
C ALA A 93 22.25 -1.66 0.71
N GLU A 94 22.26 -0.31 0.81
CA GLU A 94 23.20 0.44 1.65
C GLU A 94 22.93 0.22 3.15
N ASP A 95 21.66 0.15 3.57
CA ASP A 95 21.30 -0.11 4.96
C ASP A 95 20.44 -1.36 5.18
N GLY A 96 20.17 -2.12 4.12
CA GLY A 96 19.45 -3.39 4.19
C GLY A 96 17.97 -3.27 4.53
N VAL A 97 17.39 -2.06 4.45
CA VAL A 97 16.02 -1.79 4.88
C VAL A 97 15.02 -2.13 3.78
N TYR A 98 13.91 -2.75 4.18
CA TYR A 98 12.73 -2.97 3.36
C TYR A 98 11.61 -2.01 3.78
N LEU A 99 11.11 -1.21 2.84
CA LEU A 99 10.06 -0.22 3.04
C LEU A 99 8.79 -0.63 2.29
N GLU A 100 7.77 -1.08 3.00
CA GLU A 100 6.44 -1.29 2.41
C GLU A 100 5.83 0.07 2.06
N VAL A 101 5.52 0.24 0.78
CA VAL A 101 4.85 1.42 0.24
C VAL A 101 3.34 1.24 0.39
N PRO A 102 2.60 2.26 0.83
CA PRO A 102 1.14 2.24 0.81
C PRO A 102 0.62 1.85 -0.57
N THR A 103 0.03 0.67 -0.64
CA THR A 103 -0.42 0.05 -1.88
C THR A 103 -1.93 -0.16 -1.82
N THR A 104 -2.61 0.21 -2.89
CA THR A 104 -4.03 -0.05 -3.12
C THR A 104 -4.16 -1.10 -4.21
N MET A 105 -4.95 -2.15 -3.96
CA MET A 105 -5.28 -3.12 -5.00
C MET A 105 -6.19 -2.47 -6.05
N SER A 106 -5.96 -2.78 -7.32
CA SER A 106 -6.70 -2.21 -8.44
C SER A 106 -6.94 -3.25 -9.53
N ASP A 107 -8.04 -3.12 -10.25
CA ASP A 107 -8.30 -4.01 -11.38
C ASP A 107 -7.38 -3.68 -12.57
N ARG A 108 -6.73 -4.70 -13.12
CA ARG A 108 -5.81 -4.67 -14.28
C ARG A 108 -6.27 -5.68 -15.34
N PRO A 109 -7.27 -5.36 -16.18
CA PRO A 109 -7.83 -6.31 -17.14
C PRO A 109 -6.83 -6.75 -18.24
N ASP A 110 -5.78 -5.96 -18.46
CA ASP A 110 -4.65 -6.23 -19.36
C ASP A 110 -3.86 -7.51 -19.01
N THR A 111 -3.98 -8.01 -17.78
CA THR A 111 -3.38 -9.30 -17.40
C THR A 111 -3.93 -10.48 -18.21
N ARG A 112 -5.19 -10.38 -18.68
CA ARG A 112 -5.85 -11.46 -19.45
C ARG A 112 -5.18 -11.68 -20.81
N GLU A 113 -4.82 -10.59 -21.46
CA GLU A 113 -4.15 -10.62 -22.77
C GLU A 113 -2.69 -11.08 -22.65
N THR A 114 -2.06 -10.80 -21.50
CA THR A 114 -0.64 -11.12 -21.27
C THR A 114 -0.39 -12.61 -21.02
N ILE A 115 -1.21 -13.27 -20.21
CA ILE A 115 -1.01 -14.68 -19.84
C ILE A 115 -1.79 -15.64 -20.76
N ASN A 116 -3.00 -15.24 -21.19
CA ASN A 116 -3.83 -15.97 -22.16
C ASN A 116 -4.04 -17.48 -21.86
N ASP A 117 -4.26 -17.83 -20.59
CA ASP A 117 -4.53 -19.20 -20.11
C ASP A 117 -6.02 -19.45 -19.78
N GLY A 118 -6.87 -18.44 -19.98
CA GLY A 118 -8.30 -18.48 -19.67
C GLY A 118 -8.66 -18.17 -18.21
N ILE A 119 -7.68 -17.88 -17.34
CA ILE A 119 -7.89 -17.49 -15.94
C ILE A 119 -7.97 -15.97 -15.82
N ASN A 120 -8.86 -15.49 -14.96
CA ASN A 120 -9.03 -14.05 -14.71
C ASN A 120 -8.10 -13.55 -13.60
N TYR A 121 -6.98 -12.93 -13.98
CA TYR A 121 -6.01 -12.32 -13.05
C TYR A 121 -6.22 -10.83 -12.78
N ALA A 122 -7.32 -10.23 -13.27
CA ALA A 122 -7.47 -8.78 -13.21
C ALA A 122 -7.36 -8.19 -11.80
N PHE A 123 -7.69 -8.97 -10.76
CA PHE A 123 -7.63 -8.53 -9.37
C PHE A 123 -6.20 -8.48 -8.78
N GLY A 124 -5.20 -9.01 -9.48
CA GLY A 124 -3.80 -8.99 -9.06
C GLY A 124 -3.10 -7.65 -9.28
N GLY A 125 -3.82 -6.66 -9.81
CA GLY A 125 -3.30 -5.32 -10.06
C GLY A 125 -3.10 -4.50 -8.80
N PHE A 126 -2.14 -3.59 -8.85
CA PHE A 126 -1.83 -2.70 -7.74
C PHE A 126 -1.43 -1.30 -8.22
N TYR A 127 -1.64 -0.35 -7.32
CA TYR A 127 -1.19 1.03 -7.43
C TYR A 127 -0.60 1.47 -6.09
N ALA A 128 0.63 1.95 -6.09
CA ALA A 128 1.31 2.49 -4.92
C ALA A 128 1.93 3.84 -5.26
N PHE A 129 2.05 4.71 -4.28
CA PHE A 129 2.77 5.97 -4.46
C PHE A 129 3.54 6.36 -3.21
N LEU A 130 4.69 7.00 -3.40
CA LEU A 130 5.56 7.43 -2.34
C LEU A 130 6.14 8.80 -2.66
N THR A 131 6.13 9.71 -1.70
CA THR A 131 6.78 11.02 -1.87
C THR A 131 8.26 10.91 -1.54
N ASP A 132 9.12 11.60 -2.28
CA ASP A 132 10.59 11.55 -2.12
C ASP A 132 11.04 11.90 -0.68
N LYS A 133 10.27 12.75 0.02
CA LYS A 133 10.52 13.12 1.43
C LYS A 133 10.49 11.95 2.42
N GLN A 134 9.95 10.80 2.03
CA GLN A 134 9.90 9.60 2.86
C GLN A 134 11.12 8.70 2.64
N LEU A 135 11.93 8.97 1.62
CA LEU A 135 13.10 8.21 1.29
C LEU A 135 14.34 8.83 1.92
N LYS A 136 15.23 7.97 2.40
CA LYS A 136 16.54 8.37 2.95
C LYS A 136 17.58 8.53 1.84
N TYR A 137 17.45 7.73 0.78
CA TYR A 137 18.32 7.74 -0.39
C TYR A 137 17.52 8.12 -1.66
N PRO A 138 18.19 8.42 -2.78
CA PRO A 138 17.52 8.59 -4.07
C PRO A 138 16.71 7.35 -4.46
N LEU A 139 15.62 7.55 -5.19
CA LEU A 139 14.65 6.50 -5.56
C LEU A 139 15.33 5.35 -6.32
N GLU A 140 16.23 5.68 -7.24
CA GLU A 140 17.00 4.76 -8.07
C GLU A 140 17.91 3.82 -7.25
N SER A 141 18.20 4.17 -5.98
CA SER A 141 18.97 3.31 -5.06
C SER A 141 18.13 2.19 -4.43
N TYR A 142 16.84 2.11 -4.75
CA TYR A 142 15.94 1.11 -4.23
C TYR A 142 15.58 0.07 -5.29
N GLU A 143 15.73 -1.20 -4.94
CA GLU A 143 15.17 -2.31 -5.69
C GLU A 143 13.68 -2.47 -5.34
N ILE A 144 12.86 -2.71 -6.35
CA ILE A 144 11.46 -3.04 -6.20
C ILE A 144 11.36 -4.50 -5.75
N CYS A 145 10.58 -4.74 -4.71
CA CYS A 145 10.22 -6.06 -4.22
C CYS A 145 8.69 -6.17 -4.21
N ILE A 146 8.18 -7.36 -4.46
CA ILE A 146 6.75 -7.63 -4.36
C ILE A 146 6.51 -8.51 -3.13
N ALA A 147 5.84 -7.95 -2.13
CA ALA A 147 5.30 -8.70 -1.02
C ALA A 147 3.95 -9.28 -1.45
N PHE A 148 3.96 -10.56 -1.82
CA PHE A 148 2.80 -11.28 -2.32
C PHE A 148 2.18 -12.13 -1.21
N ARG A 149 1.05 -11.65 -0.66
CA ARG A 149 0.25 -12.29 0.39
C ARG A 149 -1.16 -12.65 -0.09
N SER A 150 -1.27 -12.99 -1.38
CA SER A 150 -2.54 -13.36 -2.00
C SER A 150 -2.79 -14.86 -1.85
N ASN A 151 -4.05 -15.25 -1.72
CA ASN A 151 -4.48 -16.62 -1.42
C ASN A 151 -3.81 -17.15 -0.13
N ARG A 152 -3.06 -18.24 -0.24
CA ARG A 152 -2.30 -18.84 0.88
C ARG A 152 -0.81 -18.53 0.82
N HIS A 153 -0.40 -17.69 -0.13
CA HIS A 153 1.00 -17.35 -0.30
C HIS A 153 1.45 -16.30 0.71
N ASN A 154 2.72 -16.37 1.09
CA ASN A 154 3.36 -15.36 1.93
C ASN A 154 4.83 -15.22 1.56
N ALA A 155 5.09 -14.53 0.44
CA ALA A 155 6.41 -14.40 -0.14
C ALA A 155 6.82 -12.94 -0.33
N LEU A 156 8.11 -12.68 -0.15
CA LEU A 156 8.75 -11.43 -0.54
C LEU A 156 9.67 -11.70 -1.72
N VAL A 157 9.25 -11.28 -2.90
CA VAL A 157 9.96 -11.54 -4.15
C VAL A 157 10.83 -10.32 -4.49
N ARG A 158 12.14 -10.51 -4.50
CA ARG A 158 13.11 -9.55 -5.06
C ARG A 158 12.99 -9.59 -6.58
N THR A 159 12.67 -8.45 -7.20
CA THR A 159 12.40 -8.41 -8.64
C THR A 159 13.69 -8.27 -9.47
N GLY A 160 14.76 -7.74 -8.86
CA GLY A 160 15.96 -7.28 -9.57
C GLY A 160 15.76 -5.97 -10.34
N GLN A 161 14.54 -5.44 -10.41
CA GLN A 161 14.21 -4.16 -11.05
C GLN A 161 14.44 -3.04 -10.04
N PHE A 162 15.23 -2.04 -10.41
CA PHE A 162 15.40 -0.82 -9.62
C PHE A 162 14.31 0.20 -9.95
N ALA A 163 13.97 1.06 -8.99
CA ALA A 163 12.94 2.08 -9.12
C ALA A 163 13.41 3.28 -9.97
N GLU A 164 13.96 2.99 -11.14
CA GLU A 164 14.30 4.00 -12.15
C GLU A 164 13.04 4.48 -12.86
N VAL A 165 12.99 5.77 -13.18
CA VAL A 165 11.85 6.36 -13.88
C VAL A 165 11.97 6.01 -15.36
N THR A 166 11.02 5.22 -15.86
CA THR A 166 10.91 4.98 -17.30
C THR A 166 10.37 6.25 -17.96
N ALA A 167 11.15 6.86 -18.86
CA ALA A 167 10.79 8.07 -19.60
C ALA A 167 9.71 7.80 -20.68
#